data_AF-A0AAW0ZL99-F1
#
_entry.id   AF-A0AAW0ZL99-F1
#
_cell.length_a   1.000
_cell.length_b   1.000
_cell.length_c   1.000
_cell.angle_alpha   90.00
_cell.angle_beta   90.00
_cell.angle_gamma   90.00
#
_symmetry.space_group_name_H-M   'P 1'
#
loop_
_entity.id
_entity.type
_entity.pdbx_description
1 polymer ?
#
loop_
_entity_poly.entity_id
_entity_poly.type
_entity_poly.pdbx_seq_one_letter_code
_entity_poly.pdbx_strand_id
1 'polypeptide(L)'
;MLNYVVNYYDRLYEYYGNWNDVGALISKLASRLSNEQQIAELKKLSTKDGIANIAASINNSIASAQENLLWYRNYSNTINSYLNETIRNIKDKNPASTVVANNLAVALMTVFSLIVYIIS
;
A
#
# COMPACT_ATOMS: atom_id res chain seq x y z
N MET A 1 -1.99 -2.36 -12.07
CA MET A 1 -0.95 -1.32 -12.07
C MET A 1 0.45 -1.91 -11.96
N LEU A 2 0.78 -2.69 -10.91
CA LEU A 2 2.11 -3.32 -10.76
C LEU A 2 2.56 -4.11 -12.01
N ASN A 3 1.70 -5.01 -12.51
CA ASN A 3 1.94 -5.76 -13.74
C ASN A 3 2.22 -4.87 -14.97
N TYR A 4 1.63 -3.68 -15.04
CA TYR A 4 1.90 -2.74 -16.12
C TYR A 4 3.30 -2.15 -15.97
N VAL A 5 3.65 -1.65 -14.77
CA VAL A 5 4.98 -1.10 -14.49
C VAL A 5 6.08 -2.13 -14.75
N VAL A 6 5.88 -3.38 -14.32
CA VAL A 6 6.88 -4.45 -14.50
C VAL A 6 7.06 -4.82 -15.97
N ASN A 7 6.00 -4.81 -16.78
CA ASN A 7 6.07 -5.25 -18.17
C ASN A 7 6.35 -4.13 -19.18
N TYR A 8 6.08 -2.88 -18.84
CA TYR A 8 6.16 -1.73 -19.75
C TYR A 8 7.01 -0.58 -19.18
N TYR A 9 8.04 -0.90 -18.40
CA TYR A 9 8.95 0.09 -17.78
C TYR A 9 9.74 0.91 -18.81
N ASP A 10 10.00 0.33 -19.97
CA ASP A 10 10.56 0.98 -21.16
C ASP A 10 9.64 2.09 -21.69
N ARG A 11 8.34 1.80 -21.83
CA ARG A 11 7.34 2.80 -22.23
C ARG A 11 7.15 3.90 -21.18
N LEU A 12 7.35 3.57 -19.90
CA LEU A 12 7.36 4.57 -18.84
C LEU A 12 8.55 5.52 -19.01
N TYR A 13 9.73 5.01 -19.37
CA TYR A 13 10.86 5.87 -19.72
C TYR A 13 10.57 6.74 -20.95
N GLU A 14 9.97 6.19 -22.00
CA GLU A 14 9.56 6.97 -23.18
C GLU A 14 8.58 8.10 -22.82
N TYR A 15 7.65 7.83 -21.91
CA TYR A 15 6.66 8.81 -21.47
C TYR A 15 7.25 9.91 -20.57
N TYR A 16 8.04 9.53 -19.56
CA TYR A 16 8.62 10.49 -18.60
C TYR A 16 9.90 11.15 -19.12
N GLY A 17 10.56 10.57 -20.12
CA GLY A 17 11.82 11.03 -20.68
C GLY A 17 13.04 10.89 -19.75
N ASN A 18 12.86 10.33 -18.55
CA ASN A 18 13.93 10.16 -17.57
C ASN A 18 13.66 9.00 -16.61
N TRP A 19 14.75 8.41 -16.11
CA TRP A 19 14.70 7.26 -15.21
C TRP A 19 14.31 7.61 -13.77
N ASN A 20 14.59 8.84 -13.32
CA ASN A 20 14.28 9.27 -11.95
C ASN A 20 12.77 9.24 -11.67
N ASP A 21 11.96 9.74 -12.61
CA ASP A 21 10.50 9.73 -12.49
C ASP A 21 9.91 8.32 -12.56
N VAL A 22 10.49 7.44 -13.39
CA VAL A 22 10.14 6.02 -13.42
C VAL A 22 10.43 5.37 -12.06
N GLY A 23 11.61 5.65 -11.48
CA GLY A 23 11.97 5.20 -10.13
C GLY A 23 11.03 5.72 -9.04
N ALA A 24 10.62 6.98 -9.14
CA ALA A 24 9.66 7.60 -8.21
C ALA A 24 8.26 6.95 -8.33
N LEU A 25 7.80 6.65 -9.54
CA LEU A 25 6.56 5.91 -9.77
C LEU A 25 6.61 4.50 -9.15
N ILE A 26 7.73 3.79 -9.33
CA ILE A 26 7.95 2.46 -8.74
C ILE A 26 7.89 2.53 -7.21
N SER A 27 8.57 3.52 -6.60
CA SER A 27 8.56 3.72 -5.15
C SER A 27 7.15 4.01 -4.61
N LYS A 28 6.41 4.92 -5.25
CA LYS A 28 5.01 5.23 -4.89
C LYS A 28 4.08 4.03 -5.01
N LEU A 29 4.35 3.13 -5.96
CA LEU A 29 3.59 1.92 -6.11
C LEU A 29 3.96 0.89 -5.03
N ALA A 30 5.25 0.74 -4.75
CA ALA A 30 5.77 -0.20 -3.76
C ALA A 30 5.35 0.12 -2.33
N SER A 31 5.18 1.41 -1.99
CA SER A 31 4.71 1.85 -0.67
C SER A 31 3.31 1.33 -0.29
N ARG A 32 2.55 0.80 -1.26
CA ARG A 32 1.21 0.23 -1.05
C ARG A 32 1.19 -1.30 -1.10
N LEU A 33 2.34 -1.94 -1.35
CA LEU A 33 2.43 -3.39 -1.45
C LEU A 33 2.67 -3.96 -0.06
N SER A 34 1.91 -4.99 0.29
CA SER A 34 2.05 -5.72 1.56
C SER A 34 1.74 -7.22 1.38
N ASN A 35 1.91 -7.73 0.16
CA ASN A 35 1.61 -9.11 -0.23
C ASN A 35 2.84 -9.73 -0.93
N GLU A 36 3.16 -10.98 -0.57
CA GLU A 36 4.30 -11.73 -1.12
C GLU A 36 4.28 -11.83 -2.65
N GLN A 37 3.12 -12.07 -3.27
CA GLN A 37 3.01 -12.21 -4.72
C GLN A 37 3.37 -10.91 -5.43
N GLN A 38 2.92 -9.77 -4.89
CA GLN A 38 3.23 -8.45 -5.44
C GLN A 38 4.71 -8.10 -5.25
N ILE A 39 5.29 -8.44 -4.09
CA ILE A 39 6.73 -8.25 -3.84
C ILE A 39 7.56 -9.11 -4.81
N ALA A 40 7.15 -10.35 -5.03
CA ALA A 40 7.81 -11.24 -5.99
C ALA A 40 7.71 -10.70 -7.42
N GLU A 41 6.57 -10.13 -7.81
CA GLU A 41 6.39 -9.49 -9.10
C GLU A 41 7.27 -8.25 -9.25
N LEU A 42 7.38 -7.41 -8.22
CA LEU A 42 8.30 -6.26 -8.21
C LEU A 42 9.77 -6.68 -8.33
N LYS A 43 10.17 -7.77 -7.67
CA LYS A 43 11.52 -8.35 -7.79
C LYS A 43 11.87 -8.81 -9.22
N LYS A 44 10.88 -9.13 -10.06
CA LYS A 44 11.17 -9.44 -11.48
C LYS A 44 11.69 -8.23 -12.24
N LEU A 45 11.38 -7.00 -11.79
CA LEU A 45 11.88 -5.79 -12.43
C LEU A 45 13.39 -5.62 -12.21
N SER A 46 13.93 -6.06 -11.07
CA SER A 46 15.36 -5.93 -10.78
C SER A 46 16.24 -6.84 -11.64
N THR A 47 15.64 -7.78 -12.38
CA THR A 47 16.36 -8.69 -13.29
C THR A 47 16.19 -8.33 -14.76
N LYS A 48 15.51 -7.21 -15.08
CA LYS A 48 15.29 -6.79 -16.47
C LYS A 48 16.45 -5.95 -17.00
N ASP A 49 16.66 -5.99 -18.31
CA ASP A 49 17.70 -5.18 -18.96
C ASP A 49 17.34 -3.69 -18.94
N GLY A 50 18.34 -2.80 -18.92
CA GLY A 50 18.14 -1.35 -18.99
C GLY A 50 17.69 -0.67 -17.69
N ILE A 51 17.51 -1.42 -16.59
CA ILE A 51 17.08 -0.87 -15.29
C ILE A 51 18.23 -0.40 -14.38
N ALA A 52 19.48 -0.43 -14.86
CA ALA A 52 20.66 -0.08 -14.06
C ALA A 52 20.56 1.31 -13.41
N ASN A 53 20.01 2.29 -14.13
CA ASN A 53 19.82 3.67 -13.66
C ASN A 53 18.84 3.79 -12.48
N ILE A 54 17.96 2.81 -12.28
CA ILE A 54 16.94 2.79 -11.21
C ILE A 54 17.10 1.60 -10.27
N ALA A 55 18.20 0.85 -10.35
CA ALA A 55 18.42 -0.33 -9.52
C ALA A 55 18.33 -0.02 -8.02
N ALA A 56 18.90 1.11 -7.59
CA ALA A 56 18.80 1.57 -6.20
C ALA A 56 17.35 1.87 -5.79
N SER A 57 16.60 2.59 -6.63
CA SER A 57 15.18 2.88 -6.40
C SER A 57 14.34 1.61 -6.32
N ILE A 58 14.59 0.62 -7.19
CA ILE A 58 13.90 -0.67 -7.19
C ILE A 58 14.22 -1.44 -5.91
N ASN A 59 15.49 -1.51 -5.49
CA ASN A 59 15.89 -2.22 -4.28
C ASN A 59 15.28 -1.59 -3.02
N ASN A 60 15.29 -0.26 -2.91
CA ASN A 60 14.63 0.45 -1.81
C ASN A 60 13.12 0.19 -1.81
N SER A 61 12.49 0.20 -2.99
CA SER A 61 11.06 -0.10 -3.14
C SER A 61 10.72 -1.52 -2.68
N ILE A 62 11.56 -2.50 -3.02
CA ILE A 62 11.40 -3.89 -2.55
C ILE A 62 11.53 -3.96 -1.02
N ALA A 63 12.52 -3.28 -0.44
CA ALA A 63 12.71 -3.24 1.01
C ALA A 63 11.49 -2.65 1.74
N SER A 64 10.98 -1.50 1.28
CA SER A 64 9.77 -0.89 1.85
C SER A 64 8.54 -1.80 1.74
N ALA A 65 8.37 -2.49 0.61
CA ALA A 65 7.27 -3.44 0.45
C ALA A 65 7.41 -4.66 1.38
N GLN A 66 8.64 -5.10 1.69
CA GLN A 66 8.89 -6.16 2.66
C GLN A 66 8.60 -5.69 4.09
N GLU A 67 8.97 -4.47 4.46
CA GLU A 67 8.62 -3.85 5.74
C GLU A 67 7.10 -3.77 5.92
N ASN A 68 6.38 -3.33 4.88
CA ASN A 68 4.93 -3.30 4.87
C ASN A 68 4.28 -4.68 5.07
N LEU A 69 4.82 -5.72 4.41
CA LEU A 69 4.36 -7.10 4.61
C LEU A 69 4.58 -7.57 6.06
N LEU A 70 5.74 -7.27 6.65
CA LEU A 70 6.03 -7.60 8.04
C LEU A 70 5.08 -6.88 8.99
N TRP A 71 4.88 -5.57 8.79
CA TRP A 71 3.92 -4.80 9.56
C TRP A 71 2.51 -5.39 9.45
N TYR A 72 2.06 -5.69 8.24
CA TYR A 72 0.76 -6.30 8.01
C TYR A 72 0.63 -7.63 8.75
N ARG A 73 1.63 -8.51 8.67
CA ARG A 73 1.63 -9.80 9.39
C ARG A 73 1.55 -9.63 10.90
N ASN A 74 2.27 -8.66 11.45
CA ASN A 74 2.35 -8.44 12.89
C ASN A 74 1.09 -7.81 13.47
N TYR A 75 0.43 -6.91 12.73
CA TYR A 75 -0.62 -6.04 13.30
C TYR A 75 -2.02 -6.25 12.72
N SER A 76 -2.17 -6.83 11.52
CA SER A 76 -3.48 -6.96 10.87
C SER A 76 -4.49 -7.73 11.71
N ASN A 77 -4.09 -8.85 12.32
CA ASN A 77 -4.99 -9.65 13.16
C ASN A 77 -5.47 -8.89 14.39
N THR A 78 -4.57 -8.16 15.06
CA THR A 78 -4.91 -7.33 16.23
C THR A 78 -5.86 -6.21 15.86
N ILE A 79 -5.59 -5.50 14.75
CA ILE A 79 -6.45 -4.42 14.25
C ILE A 79 -7.83 -4.96 13.87
N ASN A 80 -7.88 -6.07 13.12
CA ASN A 80 -9.13 -6.70 12.71
C ASN A 80 -9.94 -7.19 13.92
N SER A 81 -9.27 -7.72 14.94
CA SER A 81 -9.94 -8.18 16.17
C SER A 81 -10.55 -7.00 16.93
N TYR A 82 -9.77 -5.92 17.12
CA TYR A 82 -10.25 -4.69 17.75
C TYR A 82 -11.42 -4.06 16.99
N LEU A 83 -11.34 -4.01 15.65
CA LEU A 83 -12.40 -3.46 14.82
C LEU A 83 -13.68 -4.31 14.93
N ASN A 84 -13.55 -5.63 14.87
CA ASN A 84 -14.68 -6.56 15.00
C ASN A 84 -15.34 -6.45 16.39
N GLU A 85 -14.56 -6.36 17.46
CA GLU A 85 -15.06 -6.17 18.81
C GLU A 85 -15.78 -4.82 18.95
N THR A 86 -15.20 -3.75 18.42
CA THR A 86 -15.80 -2.42 18.42
C THR A 86 -17.16 -2.42 17.71
N ILE A 87 -17.24 -3.05 16.53
CA ILE A 87 -18.49 -3.18 15.76
C ILE A 87 -19.55 -3.98 16.53
N ARG A 88 -19.16 -5.10 17.18
CA ARG A 88 -20.06 -5.89 18.02
C ARG A 88 -20.60 -5.08 19.19
N ASN A 89 -19.72 -4.40 19.93
CA ASN A 89 -20.10 -3.57 21.07
C ASN A 89 -21.07 -2.44 20.69
N ILE A 90 -20.92 -1.85 19.50
CA ILE A 90 -21.87 -0.85 18.97
C ILE A 90 -23.23 -1.48 18.69
N LYS A 91 -23.25 -2.67 18.07
CA LYS A 91 -24.49 -3.38 17.73
C LYS A 91 -25.25 -3.81 19.00
N ASP A 92 -24.54 -4.33 19.99
CA ASP A 92 -25.16 -4.86 21.22
C ASP A 92 -25.70 -3.74 22.12
N LYS A 93 -25.11 -2.54 22.08
CA LYS A 93 -25.58 -1.35 22.82
C LYS A 93 -26.73 -0.60 22.16
N ASN A 94 -27.14 -0.98 20.94
CA ASN A 94 -28.19 -0.28 20.20
C ASN A 94 -29.16 -1.27 19.52
N PRO A 95 -30.11 -1.86 20.27
CA PRO A 95 -31.05 -2.85 19.71
C PRO A 95 -32.11 -2.26 18.76
N ALA A 96 -32.14 -0.95 18.56
CA ALA A 96 -33.06 -0.29 17.63
C ALA A 96 -32.32 0.71 16.72
N SER A 97 -32.47 0.51 15.42
CA SER A 97 -31.99 1.35 14.33
C SER A 97 -32.37 2.83 14.50
N THR A 98 -31.56 3.60 15.22
CA THR A 98 -31.61 5.06 15.19
C THR A 98 -30.18 5.58 15.06
N VAL A 99 -29.80 5.78 13.80
CA VAL A 99 -28.71 6.63 13.28
C VAL A 99 -27.86 7.33 14.34
N VAL A 100 -26.72 6.74 14.71
CA VAL A 100 -25.57 7.50 15.25
C VAL A 100 -24.49 7.53 14.16
N ALA A 101 -24.80 8.24 13.07
CA ALA A 101 -23.94 8.34 11.89
C ALA A 101 -22.66 9.19 12.11
N ASN A 102 -22.50 9.87 13.24
CA ASN A 102 -21.45 10.88 13.35
C ASN A 102 -20.12 10.36 13.90
N ASN A 103 -20.11 9.46 14.88
CA ASN A 103 -18.83 9.08 15.51
C ASN A 103 -18.03 8.06 14.70
N LEU A 104 -18.71 7.13 14.01
CA LEU A 104 -18.04 6.14 13.16
C LEU A 104 -17.45 6.79 11.90
N ALA A 105 -18.20 7.69 11.27
CA ALA A 105 -17.71 8.44 10.12
C ALA A 105 -16.50 9.29 10.48
N VAL A 106 -16.51 9.93 11.66
CA VAL A 106 -15.37 10.72 12.17
C VAL A 106 -14.16 9.84 12.46
N ALA A 107 -14.33 8.70 13.15
CA ALA A 107 -13.20 7.80 13.44
C ALA A 107 -12.62 7.14 12.17
N LEU A 108 -13.48 6.79 11.20
CA LEU A 108 -13.03 6.27 9.90
C LEU A 108 -12.33 7.37 9.10
N MET A 109 -12.86 8.60 9.08
CA MET A 109 -12.22 9.75 8.43
C MET A 109 -10.85 10.06 9.03
N THR A 110 -10.68 10.01 10.35
CA THR A 110 -9.38 10.29 10.98
C THR A 110 -8.38 9.19 10.69
N VAL A 111 -8.78 7.91 10.77
CA VAL A 111 -7.91 6.78 10.42
C VAL A 111 -7.55 6.82 8.94
N PHE A 112 -8.51 7.08 8.05
CA PHE A 112 -8.25 7.20 6.62
C PHE A 112 -7.35 8.40 6.29
N SER A 113 -7.54 9.53 6.98
CA SER A 113 -6.69 10.73 6.82
C SER A 113 -5.25 10.46 7.31
N LEU A 114 -5.07 9.73 8.41
CA LEU A 114 -3.75 9.31 8.87
C LEU A 114 -3.08 8.35 7.88
N ILE A 115 -3.83 7.40 7.33
CA ILE A 115 -3.32 6.48 6.30
C ILE A 115 -2.96 7.24 5.03
N VAL A 116 -3.81 8.16 4.57
CA VAL A 116 -3.53 9.01 3.40
C VAL A 116 -2.31 9.91 3.65
N TYR A 117 -2.18 10.49 4.84
CA TYR A 117 -1.02 11.31 5.23
C TYR A 117 0.29 10.50 5.23
N ILE A 118 0.25 9.25 5.68
CA ILE A 118 1.42 8.36 5.66
C ILE A 118 1.78 7.92 4.22
N ILE A 119 0.80 7.86 3.32
CA ILE A 119 0.97 7.41 1.92
C ILE A 119 1.29 8.56 0.94
N SER A 120 1.02 9.82 1.31
CA SER A 120 1.23 11.03 0.47
C SER A 120 2.63 11.60 0.63
#